data_AF-A0A0C2BJR7-F1
#
_entry.id   AF-A0A0C2BJR7-F1
#
_cell.length_a   1.000
_cell.length_b   1.000
_cell.length_c   1.000
_cell.angle_alpha   90.00
_cell.angle_beta   90.00
_cell.angle_gamma   90.00
#
_symmetry.space_group_name_H-M   'P 1'
#
loop_
_entity.id
_entity.type
_entity.pdbx_description
1 polymer ?
#
loop_
_entity_poly.entity_id
_entity_poly.type
_entity_poly.pdbx_seq_one_letter_code
_entity_poly.pdbx_strand_id
1 'polypeptide(L)'
;MTSATGTPDSLGSTTALLQAELPRLEEHQQSLEKELAAVTERLESVRNALNALQALSLAPGVTQAPAPDASPVAAVEPAPPAATPKKDAPAKETPAPAAAEEAPKKAAAKKRTPAKKTANPKRAKLDGAQGGAVKAAGAKKAQPAPADDSAGGLTEQVLDVLAGAAGGSVRARDVAQVLGRDDSPGSINAVRSTLDRLVATSRADRAGRGLYQARS
;
A
#
# COMPACT_ATOMS: atom_id res chain seq x y z
N MET A 1 3.99 -39.84 28.53
CA MET A 1 4.82 -39.73 27.31
C MET A 1 3.91 -39.90 26.09
N THR A 2 3.21 -38.85 25.66
CA THR A 2 2.40 -38.88 24.43
C THR A 2 3.04 -37.91 23.45
N SER A 3 3.70 -38.47 22.46
CA SER A 3 4.53 -37.79 21.48
C SER A 3 3.75 -36.71 20.72
N ALA A 4 4.29 -35.51 20.72
CA ALA A 4 3.97 -34.45 19.79
C ALA A 4 4.37 -34.89 18.37
N THR A 5 3.47 -35.56 17.67
CA THR A 5 3.59 -35.81 16.22
C THR A 5 2.86 -34.70 15.49
N GLY A 6 3.44 -33.50 15.53
CA GLY A 6 3.16 -32.49 14.51
C GLY A 6 3.69 -33.02 13.18
N THR A 7 2.81 -33.34 12.25
CA THR A 7 3.10 -34.06 11.01
C THR A 7 4.18 -33.35 10.18
N PRO A 8 5.24 -34.05 9.72
CA PRO A 8 6.30 -33.48 8.87
C PRO A 8 5.78 -32.83 7.59
N ASP A 9 4.63 -33.29 7.06
CA ASP A 9 3.97 -32.71 5.89
C ASP A 9 3.49 -31.26 6.09
N SER A 10 3.14 -30.87 7.32
CA SER A 10 2.69 -29.49 7.61
C SER A 10 3.84 -28.48 7.55
N LEU A 11 5.03 -28.89 7.99
CA LEU A 11 6.25 -28.07 7.88
C LEU A 11 6.72 -27.99 6.42
N GLY A 12 6.63 -29.11 5.68
CA GLY A 12 6.89 -29.14 4.25
C GLY A 12 5.96 -28.20 3.47
N SER A 13 4.65 -28.24 3.77
CA SER A 13 3.65 -27.35 3.14
C SER A 13 3.92 -25.87 3.44
N THR A 14 4.27 -25.53 4.68
CA THR A 14 4.61 -24.15 5.05
C THR A 14 5.91 -23.69 4.37
N THR A 15 6.91 -24.57 4.29
CA THR A 15 8.19 -24.27 3.62
C THR A 15 7.98 -24.04 2.13
N ALA A 16 7.17 -24.86 1.47
CA ALA A 16 6.83 -24.70 0.05
C ALA A 16 6.07 -23.38 -0.21
N LEU A 17 5.18 -22.99 0.70
CA LEU A 17 4.47 -21.70 0.60
C LEU A 17 5.45 -20.52 0.72
N LEU A 18 6.33 -20.54 1.71
CA LEU A 18 7.34 -19.48 1.90
C LEU A 18 8.31 -19.41 0.72
N GLN A 19 8.73 -20.55 0.17
CA GLN A 19 9.57 -20.60 -1.03
C GLN A 19 8.88 -20.03 -2.27
N ALA A 20 7.56 -20.19 -2.38
CA ALA A 20 6.78 -19.61 -3.48
C ALA A 20 6.50 -18.11 -3.28
N GLU A 21 6.42 -17.63 -2.04
CA GLU A 21 6.18 -16.21 -1.73
C GLU A 21 7.46 -15.37 -1.84
N LEU A 22 8.63 -15.94 -1.53
CA LEU A 22 9.91 -15.23 -1.58
C LEU A 22 10.17 -14.49 -2.91
N PRO A 23 10.10 -15.12 -4.09
CA PRO A 23 10.35 -14.42 -5.35
C PRO A 23 9.31 -13.30 -5.62
N ARG A 24 8.06 -13.47 -5.19
CA ARG A 24 7.04 -12.41 -5.32
C ARG A 24 7.36 -11.19 -4.48
N LEU A 25 7.92 -11.39 -3.29
CA LEU A 25 8.36 -10.29 -2.43
C LEU A 25 9.59 -9.59 -3.02
N GLU A 26 10.52 -10.33 -3.62
CA GLU A 26 11.67 -9.75 -4.32
C GLU A 26 11.25 -8.91 -5.53
N GLU A 27 10.32 -9.41 -6.35
CA GLU A 27 9.75 -8.65 -7.46
C GLU A 27 9.05 -7.37 -6.99
N HIS A 28 8.28 -7.46 -5.91
CA HIS A 28 7.61 -6.30 -5.32
C HIS A 28 8.60 -5.27 -4.78
N GLN A 29 9.68 -5.72 -4.11
CA GLN A 29 10.77 -4.84 -3.67
C GLN A 29 11.39 -4.11 -4.86
N GLN A 30 11.75 -4.82 -5.92
CA GLN A 30 12.35 -4.22 -7.11
C GLN A 30 11.41 -3.22 -7.80
N SER A 31 10.10 -3.48 -7.80
CA SER A 31 9.10 -2.54 -8.32
C SER A 31 9.10 -1.24 -7.51
N LEU A 32 9.05 -1.36 -6.18
CA LEU A 32 9.08 -0.19 -5.29
C LEU A 32 10.37 0.62 -5.43
N GLU A 33 11.52 -0.04 -5.57
CA GLU A 33 12.80 0.64 -5.80
C GLU A 33 12.80 1.44 -7.11
N LYS A 34 12.21 0.90 -8.18
CA LYS A 34 12.04 1.62 -9.46
C LYS A 34 11.09 2.81 -9.33
N GLU A 35 9.99 2.65 -8.60
CA GLU A 35 9.04 3.75 -8.33
C GLU A 35 9.71 4.87 -7.54
N LEU A 36 10.50 4.54 -6.52
CA LEU A 36 11.26 5.52 -5.76
C LEU A 36 12.26 6.26 -6.64
N ALA A 37 13.00 5.55 -7.50
CA ALA A 37 13.91 6.17 -8.46
C ALA A 37 13.19 7.17 -9.38
N ALA A 38 12.05 6.77 -9.96
CA ALA A 38 11.25 7.63 -10.81
C ALA A 38 10.72 8.88 -10.06
N VAL A 39 10.30 8.74 -8.80
CA VAL A 39 9.87 9.87 -7.97
C VAL A 39 11.04 10.80 -7.67
N THR A 40 12.24 10.28 -7.39
CA THR A 40 13.43 11.10 -7.16
C THR A 40 13.83 11.90 -8.40
N GLU A 41 13.84 11.28 -9.59
CA GLU A 41 14.09 11.99 -10.85
C GLU A 41 13.06 13.11 -11.08
N ARG A 42 11.79 12.83 -10.80
CA ARG A 42 10.73 13.84 -10.91
C ARG A 42 10.94 14.99 -9.92
N LEU A 43 11.35 14.70 -8.68
CA LEU A 43 11.64 15.73 -7.68
C LEU A 43 12.82 16.61 -8.10
N GLU A 44 13.87 16.03 -8.65
CA GLU A 44 15.03 16.78 -9.18
C GLU A 44 14.64 17.65 -10.37
N SER A 45 13.85 17.10 -11.30
CA SER A 45 13.29 17.86 -12.43
C SER A 45 12.45 19.05 -11.96
N VAL A 46 11.57 18.85 -10.99
CA VAL A 46 10.73 19.92 -10.42
C VAL A 46 11.57 20.97 -9.70
N ARG A 47 12.59 20.57 -8.93
CA ARG A 47 13.51 21.50 -8.27
C ARG A 47 14.29 22.34 -9.28
N ASN A 48 14.78 21.71 -10.35
CA ASN A 48 15.49 22.40 -11.42
C ASN A 48 14.57 23.39 -12.15
N ALA A 49 13.33 23.00 -12.46
CA ALA A 49 12.35 23.88 -13.07
C ALA A 49 12.01 25.08 -12.17
N LEU A 50 11.79 24.86 -10.88
CA LEU A 50 11.55 25.95 -9.92
C LEU A 50 12.75 26.89 -9.80
N ASN A 51 13.97 26.35 -9.76
CA ASN A 51 15.19 27.16 -9.72
C ASN A 51 15.35 28.00 -11.00
N ALA A 52 15.06 27.43 -12.18
CA ALA A 52 15.08 28.17 -13.43
C ALA A 52 14.03 29.30 -13.48
N LEU A 53 12.81 29.03 -12.98
CA LEU A 53 11.76 30.04 -12.87
C LEU A 53 12.12 31.14 -11.86
N GLN A 54 12.76 30.78 -10.74
CA GLN A 54 13.28 31.75 -9.78
C GLN A 54 14.38 32.61 -10.40
N ALA A 55 15.33 32.02 -11.13
CA ALA A 55 16.38 32.74 -11.84
C ALA A 55 15.79 33.72 -12.88
N LEU A 56 14.77 33.31 -13.64
CA LEU A 56 14.04 34.20 -14.55
C LEU A 56 13.29 35.31 -13.82
N SER A 57 12.74 35.05 -12.63
CA SER A 57 12.04 36.06 -11.83
C SER A 57 12.98 37.08 -11.18
N LEU A 58 14.22 36.68 -10.86
CA LEU A 58 15.25 37.55 -10.30
C LEU A 58 16.07 38.26 -11.39
N ALA A 59 16.04 37.78 -12.63
CA ALA A 59 16.70 38.43 -13.75
C ALA A 59 15.95 39.73 -14.10
N PRO A 60 16.56 40.91 -13.93
CA PRO A 60 15.99 42.14 -14.48
C PRO A 60 15.94 41.98 -16.01
N GLY A 61 14.82 42.35 -16.64
CA GLY A 61 14.59 42.19 -18.07
C GLY A 61 15.75 42.76 -18.90
N VAL A 62 16.65 41.87 -19.35
CA VAL A 62 17.78 42.25 -20.19
C VAL A 62 17.25 42.45 -21.59
N THR A 63 16.82 43.68 -21.85
CA THR A 63 16.87 44.26 -23.18
C THR A 63 18.34 44.48 -23.50
N GLN A 64 19.04 43.44 -23.92
CA GLN A 64 20.35 43.61 -24.55
C GLN A 64 20.57 42.49 -25.56
N ALA A 65 19.96 42.70 -26.73
CA ALA A 65 20.53 42.20 -27.96
C ALA A 65 21.94 42.79 -28.11
N PRO A 66 23.00 41.98 -28.36
CA PRO A 66 24.24 42.54 -28.87
C PRO A 66 23.95 43.05 -30.29
N ALA A 67 23.98 44.37 -30.44
CA ALA A 67 23.97 45.02 -31.74
C ALA A 67 25.21 44.59 -32.54
N PRO A 68 25.06 44.14 -33.80
CA PRO A 68 26.18 43.94 -34.71
C PRO A 68 26.58 45.30 -35.30
N ASP A 69 27.77 45.79 -34.95
CA ASP A 69 28.40 46.91 -35.65
C ASP A 69 29.75 46.48 -36.26
N ALA A 70 29.99 46.98 -37.47
CA ALA A 70 30.87 46.51 -38.55
C ALA A 70 32.39 46.37 -38.21
N SER A 71 33.11 45.30 -38.60
CA SER A 71 33.82 44.97 -39.88
C SER A 71 34.91 45.98 -40.36
N PRO A 72 36.02 45.60 -41.06
CA PRO A 72 36.35 44.36 -41.81
C PRO A 72 37.75 43.75 -41.43
N VAL A 73 38.25 42.61 -41.95
CA VAL A 73 39.07 42.43 -43.18
C VAL A 73 39.28 40.92 -43.47
N ALA A 74 39.32 40.59 -44.77
CA ALA A 74 39.83 39.38 -45.44
C ALA A 74 38.98 38.08 -45.30
N ALA A 75 38.11 37.80 -46.27
CA ALA A 75 38.42 37.14 -47.55
C ALA A 75 38.77 35.64 -47.39
N VAL A 76 37.80 34.79 -47.74
CA VAL A 76 37.90 33.68 -48.73
C VAL A 76 36.52 33.01 -48.81
N GLU A 77 35.80 33.29 -49.91
CA GLU A 77 34.83 32.38 -50.56
C GLU A 77 35.65 31.32 -51.38
N PRO A 78 35.12 30.17 -51.86
CA PRO A 78 33.71 29.87 -52.14
C PRO A 78 33.18 28.43 -51.86
N ALA A 79 31.89 28.37 -51.47
CA ALA A 79 30.83 27.54 -52.06
C ALA A 79 30.90 25.97 -52.02
N PRO A 80 29.84 25.22 -52.46
CA PRO A 80 28.66 24.83 -51.68
C PRO A 80 28.36 23.29 -51.83
N PRO A 81 27.11 22.78 -51.94
CA PRO A 81 26.05 22.50 -50.96
C PRO A 81 25.68 20.99 -50.92
N ALA A 82 24.47 20.67 -50.42
CA ALA A 82 23.70 19.41 -50.58
C ALA A 82 23.80 18.44 -49.38
N ALA A 83 22.73 17.77 -48.93
CA ALA A 83 21.40 17.55 -49.48
C ALA A 83 20.40 17.30 -48.34
N THR A 84 19.12 17.59 -48.60
CA THR A 84 17.95 17.21 -47.82
C THR A 84 17.48 15.78 -48.21
N PRO A 85 16.24 15.31 -47.90
CA PRO A 85 15.94 14.17 -47.02
C PRO A 85 15.30 12.97 -47.76
N LYS A 86 15.29 11.76 -47.19
CA LYS A 86 14.37 10.64 -47.57
C LYS A 86 14.14 9.77 -46.32
N LYS A 87 12.93 9.66 -45.76
CA LYS A 87 11.73 8.94 -46.24
C LYS A 87 12.05 7.50 -46.64
N ASP A 88 11.67 6.54 -45.79
CA ASP A 88 10.87 5.42 -46.25
C ASP A 88 10.14 4.74 -45.09
N ALA A 89 8.93 4.27 -45.40
CA ALA A 89 7.98 3.62 -44.50
C ALA A 89 7.81 2.14 -44.96
N PRO A 90 6.78 1.39 -44.54
CA PRO A 90 6.91 0.08 -43.91
C PRO A 90 6.60 -1.12 -44.84
N ALA A 91 6.96 -2.33 -44.40
CA ALA A 91 6.38 -3.60 -44.89
C ALA A 91 6.42 -4.61 -43.73
N LYS A 92 5.29 -5.04 -43.14
CA LYS A 92 4.41 -6.15 -43.56
C LYS A 92 5.17 -7.45 -43.87
N GLU A 93 5.00 -8.46 -43.01
CA GLU A 93 4.68 -9.83 -43.42
C GLU A 93 4.25 -10.70 -42.23
N THR A 94 2.97 -11.08 -42.23
CA THR A 94 2.45 -12.36 -41.73
C THR A 94 2.68 -13.43 -42.79
N PRO A 95 2.88 -14.70 -42.40
CA PRO A 95 1.79 -15.66 -42.62
C PRO A 95 1.64 -16.73 -41.53
N ALA A 96 0.37 -17.03 -41.20
CA ALA A 96 -0.14 -18.35 -40.79
C ALA A 96 -0.45 -19.16 -42.10
N PRO A 97 -0.81 -20.47 -42.14
CA PRO A 97 -1.64 -21.19 -41.14
C PRO A 97 -1.40 -22.73 -41.04
N ALA A 98 -2.40 -23.39 -40.44
CA ALA A 98 -2.75 -24.83 -40.39
C ALA A 98 -2.31 -25.59 -39.12
N ALA A 99 -3.10 -26.46 -38.48
CA ALA A 99 -4.54 -26.70 -38.30
C ALA A 99 -4.65 -28.08 -37.61
N ALA A 100 -5.83 -28.38 -37.06
CA ALA A 100 -6.33 -29.68 -36.57
C ALA A 100 -5.89 -30.12 -35.15
N GLU A 101 -6.72 -30.73 -34.29
CA GLU A 101 -8.17 -30.88 -34.14
C GLU A 101 -8.38 -31.62 -32.78
N GLU A 102 -9.64 -31.78 -32.37
CA GLU A 102 -10.19 -32.59 -31.27
C GLU A 102 -10.13 -32.02 -29.83
N ALA A 103 -11.15 -32.12 -28.97
CA ALA A 103 -12.60 -32.36 -29.03
C ALA A 103 -13.12 -32.15 -27.58
N PRO A 104 -14.31 -31.59 -27.32
CA PRO A 104 -14.82 -31.38 -25.97
C PRO A 104 -15.70 -32.56 -25.50
N LYS A 105 -15.51 -33.04 -24.26
CA LYS A 105 -16.44 -33.97 -23.60
C LYS A 105 -16.91 -33.48 -22.24
N LYS A 106 -18.22 -33.68 -22.06
CA LYS A 106 -19.18 -33.25 -21.04
C LYS A 106 -18.96 -33.87 -19.65
N ALA A 107 -19.46 -33.18 -18.61
CA ALA A 107 -20.42 -33.66 -17.59
C ALA A 107 -20.33 -32.74 -16.34
N ALA A 108 -21.28 -31.86 -16.05
CA ALA A 108 -22.51 -32.10 -15.27
C ALA A 108 -22.27 -32.75 -13.88
N ALA A 109 -22.46 -31.98 -12.79
CA ALA A 109 -23.49 -32.23 -11.76
C ALA A 109 -23.17 -31.60 -10.37
N LYS A 110 -23.99 -30.61 -10.01
CA LYS A 110 -24.72 -30.41 -8.75
C LYS A 110 -24.25 -31.09 -7.43
N LYS A 111 -24.21 -30.20 -6.42
CA LYS A 111 -24.61 -30.35 -4.99
C LYS A 111 -23.73 -31.24 -4.10
N ARG A 112 -23.27 -30.67 -2.98
CA ARG A 112 -23.88 -30.83 -1.63
C ARG A 112 -22.97 -30.21 -0.55
N THR A 113 -23.47 -29.19 0.12
CA THR A 113 -23.13 -28.93 1.53
C THR A 113 -23.66 -30.09 2.40
N PRO A 114 -23.01 -30.34 3.55
CA PRO A 114 -23.82 -30.48 4.75
C PRO A 114 -23.30 -29.61 5.90
N ALA A 115 -24.26 -28.98 6.55
CA ALA A 115 -24.10 -28.27 7.80
C ALA A 115 -24.12 -29.23 9.01
N LYS A 116 -23.47 -28.78 10.10
CA LYS A 116 -23.97 -28.80 11.50
C LYS A 116 -23.94 -30.13 12.29
N LYS A 117 -23.11 -30.16 13.35
CA LYS A 117 -23.51 -30.31 14.78
C LYS A 117 -22.27 -30.42 15.69
N THR A 118 -22.01 -29.41 16.53
CA THR A 118 -22.21 -29.39 18.00
C THR A 118 -21.42 -30.43 18.80
N ALA A 119 -20.46 -29.98 19.63
CA ALA A 119 -20.50 -30.20 21.08
C ALA A 119 -19.40 -29.40 21.80
N ASN A 120 -19.85 -28.68 22.81
CA ASN A 120 -19.10 -28.00 23.86
C ASN A 120 -18.50 -29.05 24.84
N PRO A 121 -17.43 -28.74 25.59
CA PRO A 121 -17.65 -28.54 27.03
C PRO A 121 -16.88 -27.29 27.53
N LYS A 122 -17.58 -26.29 28.05
CA LYS A 122 -17.95 -26.07 29.47
C LYS A 122 -16.75 -25.89 30.43
N ARG A 123 -16.53 -24.59 30.75
CA ARG A 123 -16.12 -23.99 32.03
C ARG A 123 -14.95 -24.61 32.81
N ALA A 124 -13.88 -23.84 32.93
CA ALA A 124 -13.28 -23.56 34.24
C ALA A 124 -13.11 -22.05 34.37
N LYS A 125 -13.72 -21.51 35.42
CA LYS A 125 -13.65 -20.13 35.89
C LYS A 125 -12.77 -20.19 37.12
N LEU A 126 -11.68 -19.43 37.17
CA LEU A 126 -11.04 -18.99 38.40
C LEU A 126 -10.21 -17.75 38.08
N ASP A 127 -10.60 -16.68 38.76
CA ASP A 127 -10.02 -15.35 38.84
C ASP A 127 -8.57 -15.33 39.34
N GLY A 128 -7.88 -14.23 39.06
CA GLY A 128 -7.01 -13.61 40.07
C GLY A 128 -5.50 -13.81 39.95
N ALA A 129 -4.87 -12.85 39.26
CA ALA A 129 -3.74 -12.02 39.70
C ALA A 129 -2.38 -12.62 40.15
N GLN A 130 -1.35 -11.82 39.83
CA GLN A 130 0.07 -11.85 40.22
C GLN A 130 0.92 -12.81 39.39
N GLY A 131 2.03 -12.41 38.76
CA GLY A 131 2.98 -11.37 39.13
C GLY A 131 4.34 -12.07 39.25
N GLY A 132 5.21 -11.88 38.27
CA GLY A 132 6.50 -12.58 38.22
C GLY A 132 7.48 -11.85 37.32
N ALA A 133 8.29 -11.01 37.96
CA ALA A 133 9.34 -10.21 37.36
C ALA A 133 10.40 -11.07 36.65
N VAL A 134 10.81 -10.65 35.46
CA VAL A 134 12.18 -10.85 34.98
C VAL A 134 12.79 -9.47 34.74
N LYS A 135 13.88 -9.24 35.48
CA LYS A 135 14.68 -8.02 35.53
C LYS A 135 15.20 -7.63 34.15
N ALA A 136 15.27 -6.31 33.99
CA ALA A 136 15.87 -5.57 32.90
C ALA A 136 17.36 -5.89 32.67
N ALA A 137 17.73 -5.98 31.40
CA ALA A 137 19.02 -5.54 30.88
C ALA A 137 18.79 -5.01 29.45
N GLY A 138 19.14 -3.75 29.20
CA GLY A 138 19.11 -3.16 27.86
C GLY A 138 18.22 -1.94 27.69
N ALA A 139 18.48 -0.88 28.45
CA ALA A 139 17.93 0.45 28.17
C ALA A 139 18.52 0.98 26.84
N LYS A 140 17.79 0.81 25.74
CA LYS A 140 17.78 1.81 24.67
C LYS A 140 16.43 2.51 24.75
N LYS A 141 16.50 3.75 25.23
CA LYS A 141 15.42 4.73 25.30
C LYS A 141 14.93 4.98 23.87
N ALA A 142 14.00 4.14 23.40
CA ALA A 142 13.23 4.43 22.22
C ALA A 142 12.38 5.65 22.56
N GLN A 143 12.73 6.77 21.96
CA GLN A 143 11.86 7.94 21.91
C GLN A 143 10.48 7.48 21.45
N PRO A 144 9.38 7.95 22.06
CA PRO A 144 8.08 7.78 21.44
C PRO A 144 8.19 8.39 20.04
N ALA A 145 8.00 7.57 19.01
CA ALA A 145 7.74 8.08 17.67
C ALA A 145 6.62 9.13 17.81
N PRO A 146 6.70 10.27 17.10
CA PRO A 146 5.61 11.24 17.13
C PRO A 146 4.34 10.45 16.80
N ALA A 147 3.40 10.43 17.75
CA ALA A 147 2.05 9.99 17.43
C ALA A 147 1.59 10.97 16.36
N ASP A 148 1.58 10.51 15.11
CA ASP A 148 1.15 11.30 13.98
C ASP A 148 -0.15 12.01 14.38
N ASP A 149 -0.30 13.28 14.01
CA ASP A 149 -1.54 14.05 14.15
C ASP A 149 -2.76 13.32 13.54
N SER A 150 -2.52 12.25 12.76
CA SER A 150 -3.50 11.28 12.28
C SER A 150 -4.18 10.44 13.38
N ALA A 151 -3.54 10.16 14.51
CA ALA A 151 -4.13 9.39 15.61
C ALA A 151 -5.22 10.19 16.37
N GLY A 152 -4.99 11.50 16.51
CA GLY A 152 -5.96 12.49 16.99
C GLY A 152 -6.89 13.04 15.90
N GLY A 153 -6.87 12.47 14.69
CA GLY A 153 -7.91 12.67 13.69
C GLY A 153 -8.80 11.44 13.57
N LEU A 154 -8.21 10.25 13.61
CA LEU A 154 -8.92 8.98 13.50
C LEU A 154 -9.84 8.73 14.71
N THR A 155 -9.41 9.10 15.91
CA THR A 155 -10.19 8.85 17.14
C THR A 155 -11.49 9.65 17.14
N GLU A 156 -11.42 10.89 16.70
CA GLU A 156 -12.48 11.89 16.60
C GLU A 156 -13.45 11.49 15.50
N GLN A 157 -12.93 11.09 14.33
CA GLN A 157 -13.73 10.52 13.24
C GLN A 157 -14.49 9.25 13.67
N VAL A 158 -13.85 8.36 14.43
CA VAL A 158 -14.50 7.14 14.95
C VAL A 158 -15.60 7.49 15.96
N LEU A 159 -15.39 8.50 16.80
CA LEU A 159 -16.41 8.98 17.75
C LEU A 159 -17.61 9.61 17.03
N ASP A 160 -17.37 10.39 15.98
CA ASP A 160 -18.43 11.00 15.18
C ASP A 160 -19.32 9.95 14.50
N VAL A 161 -18.70 8.91 13.92
CA VAL A 161 -19.42 7.77 13.33
C VAL A 161 -20.23 6.99 14.39
N LEU A 162 -19.67 6.78 15.59
CA LEU A 162 -20.39 6.11 16.67
C LEU A 162 -21.56 6.96 17.18
N ALA A 163 -21.41 8.28 17.28
CA ALA A 163 -22.48 9.19 17.67
C ALA A 163 -23.60 9.21 16.62
N GLY A 164 -23.25 9.18 15.33
CA GLY A 164 -24.21 9.08 14.22
C GLY A 164 -24.97 7.75 14.16
N ALA A 165 -24.48 6.70 14.83
CA ALA A 165 -25.10 5.38 14.84
C ALA A 165 -26.38 5.26 15.72
N ALA A 166 -26.86 6.37 16.31
CA ALA A 166 -28.13 6.46 17.03
C ALA A 166 -28.38 5.35 18.07
N GLY A 167 -27.33 4.96 18.81
CA GLY A 167 -27.39 3.90 19.84
C GLY A 167 -27.35 2.47 19.30
N GLY A 168 -27.17 2.30 17.99
CA GLY A 168 -26.92 1.01 17.36
C GLY A 168 -25.54 0.47 17.69
N SER A 169 -25.44 -0.85 17.88
CA SER A 169 -24.16 -1.52 18.03
C SER A 169 -23.51 -1.75 16.66
N VAL A 170 -22.32 -1.20 16.43
CA VAL A 170 -21.62 -1.19 15.14
C VAL A 170 -20.34 -2.02 15.22
N ARG A 171 -19.95 -2.69 14.13
CA ARG A 171 -18.67 -3.39 14.06
C ARG A 171 -17.56 -2.46 13.61
N ALA A 172 -16.32 -2.77 14.00
CA ALA A 172 -15.13 -2.04 13.53
C ALA A 172 -15.02 -1.98 12.00
N ARG A 173 -15.51 -3.03 11.30
CA ARG A 173 -15.53 -3.05 9.84
C ARG A 173 -16.53 -2.03 9.26
N ASP A 174 -17.71 -1.93 9.84
CA ASP A 174 -18.74 -1.00 9.37
C ASP A 174 -18.29 0.45 9.62
N VAL A 175 -17.63 0.71 10.77
CA VAL A 175 -16.99 2.00 11.04
C VAL A 175 -15.89 2.31 10.01
N ALA A 176 -15.04 1.33 9.70
CA ALA A 176 -14.01 1.51 8.66
C ALA A 176 -14.62 1.79 7.29
N GLN A 177 -15.73 1.13 6.95
CA GLN A 177 -16.45 1.33 5.69
C GLN A 177 -17.05 2.74 5.59
N VAL A 178 -17.67 3.24 6.68
CA VAL A 178 -18.19 4.62 6.72
C VAL A 178 -17.07 5.65 6.56
N LEU A 179 -15.88 5.34 7.08
CA LEU A 179 -14.69 6.19 6.93
C LEU A 179 -13.97 6.01 5.59
N GLY A 180 -14.43 5.12 4.69
CA GLY A 180 -13.77 4.81 3.42
C GLY A 180 -12.36 4.23 3.61
N ARG A 181 -12.20 3.42 4.65
CA ARG A 181 -10.92 2.81 5.07
C ARG A 181 -11.03 1.29 5.21
N ASP A 182 -11.97 0.64 4.53
CA ASP A 182 -12.11 -0.82 4.55
C ASP A 182 -11.28 -1.54 3.46
N ASP A 183 -10.46 -0.81 2.72
CA ASP A 183 -9.61 -1.33 1.62
C ASP A 183 -8.49 -2.27 2.08
N SER A 184 -8.11 -2.23 3.37
CA SER A 184 -7.04 -3.05 3.91
C SER A 184 -7.42 -3.69 5.25
N PRO A 185 -6.98 -4.94 5.54
CA PRO A 185 -7.12 -5.51 6.87
C PRO A 185 -6.38 -4.69 7.95
N GLY A 186 -5.33 -3.96 7.57
CA GLY A 186 -4.56 -3.11 8.48
C GLY A 186 -5.37 -1.92 9.01
N SER A 187 -6.12 -1.24 8.14
CA SER A 187 -6.95 -0.09 8.51
C SER A 187 -8.13 -0.50 9.40
N ILE A 188 -8.74 -1.66 9.15
CA ILE A 188 -9.78 -2.23 10.02
C ILE A 188 -9.22 -2.55 11.41
N ASN A 189 -7.99 -3.07 11.49
CA ASN A 189 -7.33 -3.35 12.76
C ASN A 189 -6.93 -2.06 13.51
N ALA A 190 -6.56 -1.00 12.80
CA ALA A 190 -6.32 0.32 13.39
C ALA A 190 -7.60 0.88 14.03
N VAL A 191 -8.73 0.88 13.28
CA VAL A 191 -10.04 1.29 13.80
C VAL A 191 -10.45 0.47 15.02
N ARG A 192 -10.27 -0.85 14.97
CA ARG A 192 -10.55 -1.75 16.11
C ARG A 192 -9.71 -1.41 17.33
N SER A 193 -8.41 -1.18 17.15
CA SER A 193 -7.50 -0.83 18.24
C SER A 193 -7.87 0.51 18.86
N THR A 194 -8.30 1.49 18.05
CA THR A 194 -8.83 2.78 18.53
C THR A 194 -10.14 2.60 19.29
N LEU A 195 -11.07 1.78 18.79
CA LEU A 195 -12.32 1.44 19.49
C LEU A 195 -12.05 0.76 20.85
N ASP A 196 -11.09 -0.17 20.91
CA ASP A 196 -10.71 -0.81 22.18
C ASP A 196 -10.06 0.19 23.15
N ARG A 197 -9.28 1.17 22.67
CA ARG A 197 -8.76 2.28 23.51
C ARG A 197 -9.88 3.19 23.99
N LEU A 198 -10.88 3.48 23.17
CA LEU A 198 -12.05 4.28 23.55
C LEU A 198 -12.89 3.57 24.62
N VAL A 199 -13.06 2.25 24.51
CA VAL A 199 -13.70 1.44 25.55
C VAL A 199 -12.87 1.44 26.83
N ALA A 200 -11.55 1.25 26.73
CA ALA A 200 -10.65 1.28 27.89
C ALA A 200 -10.66 2.63 28.62
N THR A 201 -10.82 3.74 27.89
CA THR A 201 -10.93 5.10 28.42
C THR A 201 -12.37 5.51 28.74
N SER A 202 -13.33 4.57 28.69
CA SER A 202 -14.74 4.78 29.02
C SER A 202 -15.43 5.85 28.16
N ARG A 203 -15.02 6.02 26.89
CA ARG A 203 -15.67 6.91 25.91
C ARG A 203 -16.62 6.18 24.96
N ALA A 204 -16.54 4.86 24.89
CA ALA A 204 -17.44 4.00 24.14
C ALA A 204 -17.74 2.73 24.95
N ASP A 205 -18.82 2.03 24.62
CA ASP A 205 -19.21 0.78 25.27
C ASP A 205 -19.11 -0.41 24.33
N ARG A 206 -18.87 -1.60 24.88
CA ARG A 206 -18.85 -2.86 24.13
C ARG A 206 -20.15 -3.62 24.35
N ALA A 207 -21.04 -3.57 23.36
CA ALA A 207 -22.34 -4.26 23.37
C ALA A 207 -22.22 -5.80 23.25
N GLY A 208 -21.09 -6.29 22.72
CA GLY A 208 -20.86 -7.71 22.51
C GLY A 208 -19.55 -8.01 21.78
N ARG A 209 -19.34 -9.27 21.34
CA ARG A 209 -18.11 -9.67 20.64
C ARG A 209 -17.96 -8.89 19.32
N GLY A 210 -17.07 -7.91 19.33
CA GLY A 210 -16.76 -7.08 18.15
C GLY A 210 -17.86 -6.07 17.80
N LEU A 211 -18.75 -5.77 18.75
CA LEU A 211 -19.79 -4.75 18.62
C LEU A 211 -19.51 -3.63 19.62
N TYR A 212 -19.49 -2.41 19.10
CA TYR A 212 -19.18 -1.19 19.83
C TYR A 212 -20.36 -0.24 19.71
N GLN A 213 -20.65 0.51 20.76
CA GLN A 213 -21.72 1.51 20.78
C GLN A 213 -21.18 2.81 21.38
N ALA A 214 -21.78 3.93 21.00
CA ALA A 214 -21.53 5.19 21.69
C ALA A 214 -21.95 5.09 23.15
N ARG A 215 -21.15 5.66 24.05
CA ARG A 215 -21.53 5.80 25.44
C ARG A 215 -22.57 6.92 25.52
N SER A 216 -23.77 6.58 25.98
CA SER A 216 -24.91 7.51 26.16
C SER A 216 -24.84 8.22 27.50
#